data_AF-A0A835CK44-F1
#
_entry.id   AF-A0A835CK44-F1
#
_cell.length_a   1.000
_cell.length_b   1.000
_cell.length_c   1.000
_cell.angle_alpha   90.00
_cell.angle_beta   90.00
_cell.angle_gamma   90.00
#
_symmetry.space_group_name_H-M   'P 1'
#
loop_
_entity.id
_entity.type
_entity.pdbx_description
1 polymer ?
#
loop_
_entity_poly.entity_id
_entity_poly.type
_entity_poly.pdbx_seq_one_letter_code
_entity_poly.pdbx_strand_id
1 'polypeptide(L)'
;MRSLLQLMMIIGLIGSILITEGYAERRRNKQRRRTTTTEVAYEKDMNILGDEELNDEAAASSSEENDSVLRMDPCMDKHCGAGKICKTNGAGNAGCVCIDNCNEESDPRRKVCTNHNVTFGSDCEVYQARCFCDSGDSRCRSPEFQHVHIEYYGECRQMPSCKEEDLIDFPRRMRDWLFNIMRDLADRHELPSHYLKMQREAETNMTLRWTNSAIWKWCDLDGHPHDRTVSRHELFPIRAPLMALEHCIAPFLNNCDADNDHKITLKEWGKCLQLDEDDLDDKCDELAEAANAQ
;
A
#
# COMPACT_ATOMS: atom_id res chain seq x y z
N MET A 1 -41.23 41.50 -31.13
CA MET A 1 -40.38 40.55 -31.89
C MET A 1 -38.88 40.83 -31.73
N ARG A 2 -38.39 42.06 -31.91
CA ARG A 2 -36.94 42.38 -31.80
C ARG A 2 -36.32 42.11 -30.42
N SER A 3 -37.00 42.44 -29.32
CA SER A 3 -36.47 42.21 -27.95
C SER A 3 -36.44 40.73 -27.53
N LEU A 4 -37.33 39.91 -28.09
CA LEU A 4 -37.38 38.46 -27.79
C LEU A 4 -36.23 37.71 -28.49
N LEU A 5 -35.90 38.12 -29.72
CA LEU A 5 -34.71 37.65 -30.44
C LEU A 5 -33.41 38.06 -29.73
N GLN A 6 -33.33 39.27 -29.18
CA GLN A 6 -32.17 39.70 -28.41
C GLN A 6 -32.00 38.90 -27.12
N LEU A 7 -33.08 38.57 -26.41
CA LEU A 7 -33.02 37.76 -25.19
C LEU A 7 -32.52 36.33 -25.48
N MET A 8 -32.99 35.73 -26.57
CA MET A 8 -32.57 34.37 -26.98
C MET A 8 -31.09 34.33 -27.40
N MET A 9 -30.58 35.38 -28.04
CA MET A 9 -29.15 35.49 -28.39
C MET A 9 -28.27 35.62 -27.15
N ILE A 10 -28.73 36.34 -26.11
CA ILE A 10 -27.99 36.49 -24.85
C ILE A 10 -27.96 35.16 -24.08
N ILE A 11 -29.08 34.43 -24.02
CA ILE A 11 -29.14 33.11 -23.38
C ILE A 11 -28.24 32.10 -24.12
N GLY A 12 -28.23 32.15 -25.46
CA GLY A 12 -27.34 31.31 -26.28
C GLY A 12 -25.84 31.61 -26.04
N LEU A 13 -25.48 32.89 -25.92
CA LEU A 13 -24.10 33.30 -25.61
C LEU A 13 -23.66 32.84 -24.21
N ILE A 14 -24.50 33.01 -23.18
CA ILE A 14 -24.20 32.55 -21.82
C ILE A 14 -24.07 31.02 -21.78
N GLY A 15 -24.97 30.30 -22.45
CA GLY A 15 -24.89 28.84 -22.57
C GLY A 15 -23.58 28.36 -23.22
N SER A 16 -23.12 29.05 -24.27
CA SER A 16 -21.86 28.71 -24.93
C SER A 16 -20.62 28.97 -24.06
N ILE A 17 -20.63 30.02 -23.23
CA ILE A 17 -19.52 30.33 -22.31
C ILE A 17 -19.42 29.25 -21.22
N LEU A 18 -20.54 28.84 -20.62
CA LEU A 18 -20.57 27.79 -19.59
C LEU A 18 -20.09 26.43 -20.12
N ILE A 19 -20.41 26.10 -21.38
CA ILE A 19 -19.95 24.86 -22.02
C ILE A 19 -18.42 24.90 -22.23
N THR A 20 -17.85 26.05 -22.59
CA THR A 20 -16.40 26.19 -22.79
C THR A 20 -15.60 26.12 -21.49
N GLU A 21 -16.10 26.71 -20.39
CA GLU A 21 -15.48 26.59 -19.07
C GLU A 21 -15.51 25.14 -18.55
N GLY A 22 -16.64 24.46 -18.68
CA GLY A 22 -16.77 23.05 -18.30
C GLY A 22 -15.85 22.11 -19.11
N TYR A 23 -15.57 22.44 -20.38
CA TYR A 23 -14.64 21.67 -21.20
C TYR A 23 -13.16 21.93 -20.83
N ALA A 24 -12.81 23.17 -20.47
CA ALA A 24 -11.46 23.54 -20.04
C ALA A 24 -11.09 22.92 -18.67
N GLU A 25 -12.06 22.85 -17.74
CA GLU A 25 -11.87 22.26 -16.42
C GLU A 25 -11.69 20.74 -16.48
N ARG A 26 -12.46 20.03 -17.32
CA ARG A 26 -12.26 18.59 -17.59
C ARG A 26 -10.87 18.28 -18.16
N ARG A 27 -10.31 19.16 -19.00
CA ARG A 27 -8.98 18.95 -19.60
C ARG A 27 -7.85 19.11 -18.57
N ARG A 28 -7.96 20.08 -17.64
CA ARG A 28 -7.03 20.23 -16.51
C ARG A 28 -7.03 19.00 -15.58
N ASN A 29 -8.20 18.46 -15.25
CA ASN A 29 -8.31 17.25 -14.41
C ASN A 29 -7.73 15.99 -15.11
N LYS A 30 -7.90 15.87 -16.43
CA LYS A 30 -7.34 14.75 -17.20
C LYS A 30 -5.81 14.80 -17.29
N GLN A 31 -5.22 16.00 -17.27
CA GLN A 31 -3.76 16.20 -17.31
C GLN A 31 -3.12 16.01 -15.92
N ARG A 32 -3.83 16.36 -14.84
CA ARG A 32 -3.42 16.06 -13.46
C ARG A 32 -3.40 14.56 -13.16
N ARG A 33 -4.36 13.78 -13.69
CA ARG A 33 -4.40 12.30 -13.61
C ARG A 33 -3.22 11.58 -14.28
N ARG A 34 -2.47 12.23 -15.20
CA ARG A 34 -1.41 11.55 -15.97
C ARG A 34 0.00 11.69 -15.34
N THR A 35 0.14 12.48 -14.27
CA THR A 35 1.47 12.83 -13.72
C THR A 35 1.68 12.35 -12.29
N THR A 36 0.79 11.51 -11.76
CA THR A 36 0.87 11.00 -10.39
C THR A 36 0.24 9.61 -10.34
N THR A 37 1.02 8.61 -10.73
CA THR A 37 0.88 7.18 -10.34
C THR A 37 2.00 6.39 -11.02
N THR A 38 3.19 6.42 -10.42
CA THR A 38 4.10 5.26 -10.44
C THR A 38 4.02 4.66 -9.04
N GLU A 39 2.91 3.97 -8.81
CA GLU A 39 2.76 3.04 -7.69
C GLU A 39 2.70 1.66 -8.32
N VAL A 40 3.58 0.80 -7.83
CA VAL A 40 3.73 -0.59 -8.24
C VAL A 40 2.43 -1.30 -7.89
N ALA A 41 1.68 -1.70 -8.92
CA ALA A 41 0.53 -2.56 -8.75
C ALA A 41 1.02 -3.93 -8.27
N TYR A 42 0.57 -4.33 -7.08
CA TYR A 42 0.63 -5.72 -6.66
C TYR A 42 -0.44 -6.46 -7.47
N GLU A 43 -0.01 -7.20 -8.48
CA GLU A 43 -0.89 -7.94 -9.39
C GLU A 43 -1.28 -9.26 -8.72
N LYS A 44 -2.56 -9.37 -8.30
CA LYS A 44 -3.20 -10.64 -7.95
C LYS A 44 -4.00 -11.08 -9.19
N ASP A 45 -3.77 -12.32 -9.59
CA ASP A 45 -4.09 -12.90 -10.89
C ASP A 45 -5.49 -12.61 -11.44
N MET A 46 -5.52 -12.15 -12.70
CA MET A 46 -6.67 -12.19 -13.60
C MET A 46 -6.45 -13.32 -14.60
N ASN A 47 -7.18 -14.43 -14.45
CA ASN A 47 -7.35 -15.41 -15.53
C ASN A 47 -8.75 -15.22 -16.15
N ILE A 48 -8.79 -14.52 -17.28
CA ILE A 48 -9.89 -14.58 -18.25
C ILE A 48 -9.26 -14.75 -19.63
N LEU A 49 -9.64 -15.85 -20.29
CA LEU A 49 -9.85 -16.10 -21.72
C LEU A 49 -9.94 -17.64 -21.82
N GLY A 50 -11.03 -18.30 -22.22
CA GLY A 50 -12.08 -17.90 -23.14
C GLY A 50 -11.79 -18.50 -24.51
N ASP A 51 -11.82 -19.83 -24.62
CA ASP A 51 -11.61 -20.51 -25.90
C ASP A 51 -12.93 -20.99 -26.49
N GLU A 52 -13.28 -20.36 -27.62
CA GLU A 52 -14.30 -20.79 -28.57
C GLU A 52 -13.83 -22.04 -29.32
N GLU A 53 -14.78 -22.94 -29.62
CA GLU A 53 -14.57 -24.15 -30.41
C GLU A 53 -14.11 -23.85 -31.85
N LEU A 54 -13.04 -24.51 -32.30
CA LEU A 54 -12.81 -24.81 -33.71
C LEU A 54 -12.35 -26.26 -33.87
N ASN A 55 -13.20 -27.03 -34.56
CA ASN A 55 -13.00 -28.39 -34.99
C ASN A 55 -12.30 -28.38 -36.36
N ASP A 56 -11.23 -29.15 -36.58
CA ASP A 56 -10.96 -29.80 -37.87
C ASP A 56 -9.88 -30.88 -37.78
N GLU A 57 -10.03 -31.86 -38.68
CA GLU A 57 -9.53 -33.22 -38.63
C GLU A 57 -8.06 -33.43 -39.08
N ALA A 58 -7.60 -34.64 -38.76
CA ALA A 58 -6.30 -35.28 -39.00
C ALA A 58 -5.53 -34.95 -40.29
N ALA A 59 -4.20 -34.79 -40.13
CA ALA A 59 -3.22 -35.36 -41.05
C ALA A 59 -1.89 -35.62 -40.31
N ALA A 60 -1.47 -36.88 -40.28
CA ALA A 60 -0.19 -37.32 -39.75
C ALA A 60 0.95 -36.95 -40.71
N SER A 61 1.99 -36.27 -40.21
CA SER A 61 3.34 -36.41 -40.74
C SER A 61 4.37 -36.16 -39.64
N SER A 62 5.18 -37.19 -39.40
CA SER A 62 6.34 -37.21 -38.51
C SER A 62 7.39 -36.17 -38.92
N SER A 63 7.72 -35.26 -38.01
CA SER A 63 9.01 -34.56 -38.01
C SER A 63 9.34 -34.14 -36.59
N GLU A 64 10.33 -34.83 -36.02
CA GLU A 64 11.19 -34.43 -34.90
C GLU A 64 10.48 -33.72 -33.74
N GLU A 65 10.11 -34.50 -32.72
CA GLU A 65 9.78 -34.02 -31.38
C GLU A 65 10.95 -33.19 -30.83
N ASN A 66 10.90 -31.89 -31.09
CA ASN A 66 11.57 -30.91 -30.26
C ASN A 66 10.76 -30.85 -28.95
N ASP A 67 11.03 -31.80 -28.06
CA ASP A 67 10.50 -31.86 -26.70
C ASP A 67 11.12 -30.73 -25.85
N SER A 68 10.83 -29.49 -26.23
CA SER A 68 10.96 -28.35 -25.33
C SER A 68 9.76 -28.37 -24.41
N VAL A 69 9.73 -29.32 -23.46
CA VAL A 69 8.97 -29.12 -22.23
C VAL A 69 9.37 -27.74 -21.73
N LEU A 70 8.41 -26.81 -21.69
CA LEU A 70 8.59 -25.49 -21.10
C LEU A 70 9.03 -25.71 -19.66
N ARG A 71 10.35 -25.75 -19.45
CA ARG A 71 10.96 -25.97 -18.15
C ARG A 71 10.71 -24.67 -17.40
N MET A 72 9.58 -24.62 -16.70
CA MET A 72 9.16 -23.46 -15.91
C MET A 72 10.34 -23.06 -15.04
N ASP A 73 10.69 -21.78 -15.07
CA ASP A 73 11.80 -21.27 -14.27
C ASP A 73 11.49 -21.55 -12.79
N PRO A 74 12.34 -22.31 -12.07
CA PRO A 74 12.14 -22.62 -10.66
C PRO A 74 12.02 -21.38 -9.76
N CYS A 75 12.34 -20.20 -10.26
CA CYS A 75 12.19 -18.92 -9.57
C CYS A 75 10.81 -18.26 -9.71
N MET A 76 9.93 -18.72 -10.61
CA MET A 76 8.62 -18.09 -10.84
C MET A 76 7.76 -18.06 -9.58
N ASP A 77 7.67 -19.18 -8.86
CA ASP A 77 6.82 -19.31 -7.66
C ASP A 77 7.59 -19.14 -6.35
N LYS A 78 8.88 -18.79 -6.42
CA LYS A 78 9.75 -18.71 -5.24
C LYS A 78 9.83 -17.28 -4.71
N HIS A 79 9.08 -17.02 -3.64
CA HIS A 79 9.21 -15.77 -2.90
C HIS A 79 10.47 -15.74 -2.02
N CYS A 80 11.30 -14.72 -2.23
CA CYS A 80 12.45 -14.43 -1.40
C CYS A 80 12.14 -13.25 -0.46
N GLY A 81 12.70 -13.28 0.75
CA GLY A 81 12.55 -12.18 1.70
C GLY A 81 13.19 -10.87 1.21
N ALA A 82 12.91 -9.77 1.90
CA ALA A 82 13.40 -8.45 1.53
C ALA A 82 14.92 -8.41 1.34
N GLY A 83 15.38 -7.74 0.27
CA GLY A 83 16.80 -7.64 -0.08
C GLY A 83 17.38 -8.86 -0.79
N LYS A 84 16.56 -9.89 -1.08
CA LYS A 84 16.95 -11.10 -1.80
C LYS A 84 16.15 -11.27 -3.09
N ILE A 85 16.80 -11.85 -4.09
CA ILE A 85 16.21 -12.25 -5.38
C ILE A 85 16.43 -13.73 -5.60
N CYS A 86 15.50 -14.36 -6.31
CA CYS A 86 15.66 -15.75 -6.70
C CYS A 86 16.64 -15.85 -7.88
N LYS A 87 17.61 -16.76 -7.76
CA LYS A 87 18.49 -17.18 -8.86
C LYS A 87 18.60 -18.70 -8.89
N THR A 88 18.74 -19.25 -10.08
CA THR A 88 19.01 -20.68 -10.28
C THR A 88 20.49 -20.97 -10.01
N ASN A 89 20.77 -21.90 -9.11
CA ASN A 89 22.11 -22.40 -8.84
C ASN A 89 22.57 -23.31 -9.99
N GLY A 90 23.88 -23.59 -10.10
CA GLY A 90 24.44 -24.45 -11.16
C GLY A 90 23.91 -25.90 -11.20
N ALA A 91 23.18 -26.34 -10.16
CA ALA A 91 22.47 -27.62 -10.11
C ALA A 91 21.02 -27.55 -10.64
N GLY A 92 20.56 -26.40 -11.12
CA GLY A 92 19.18 -26.18 -11.59
C GLY A 92 18.16 -25.89 -10.49
N ASN A 93 18.60 -25.71 -9.24
CA ASN A 93 17.71 -25.41 -8.10
C ASN A 93 17.61 -23.89 -7.87
N ALA A 94 16.40 -23.38 -7.63
CA ALA A 94 16.18 -21.99 -7.24
C ALA A 94 16.68 -21.71 -5.80
N GLY A 95 17.48 -20.65 -5.62
CA GLY A 95 17.98 -20.17 -4.34
C GLY A 95 17.78 -18.65 -4.20
N CYS A 96 17.58 -18.18 -2.97
CA CYS A 96 17.47 -16.76 -2.68
C CYS A 96 18.87 -16.19 -2.35
N VAL A 97 19.34 -15.25 -3.17
CA VAL A 97 20.63 -14.56 -2.99
C VAL A 97 20.39 -13.07 -2.78
N CYS A 98 21.32 -12.36 -2.18
CA CYS A 98 21.19 -10.90 -2.02
C CYS A 98 21.13 -10.20 -3.38
N ILE A 99 20.38 -9.09 -3.43
CA ILE A 99 20.32 -8.21 -4.60
C ILE A 99 21.73 -7.70 -4.92
N ASP A 100 22.14 -7.77 -6.18
CA ASP A 100 23.48 -7.32 -6.59
C ASP A 100 23.55 -5.81 -6.83
N ASN A 101 22.54 -5.25 -7.49
CA ASN A 101 22.47 -3.82 -7.77
C ASN A 101 21.05 -3.29 -7.57
N CYS A 102 20.95 -2.13 -6.93
CA CYS A 102 19.70 -1.38 -6.81
C CYS A 102 19.65 -0.29 -7.88
N ASN A 103 18.44 0.07 -8.32
CA ASN A 103 18.28 1.19 -9.24
C ASN A 103 18.62 2.52 -8.54
N GLU A 104 19.20 3.46 -9.27
CA GLU A 104 19.48 4.79 -8.73
C GLU A 104 18.18 5.60 -8.62
N GLU A 105 17.85 6.00 -7.39
CA GLU A 105 16.70 6.85 -7.12
C GLU A 105 17.11 8.33 -7.10
N SER A 106 16.57 9.10 -8.05
CA SER A 106 16.85 10.53 -8.17
C SER A 106 15.92 11.41 -7.32
N ASP A 107 14.73 10.89 -6.95
CA ASP A 107 13.75 11.62 -6.16
C ASP A 107 14.14 11.60 -4.66
N PRO A 108 14.40 12.76 -4.02
CA PRO A 108 14.68 12.82 -2.59
C PRO A 108 13.59 12.22 -1.70
N ARG A 109 12.35 12.11 -2.19
CA ARG A 109 11.23 11.47 -1.46
C ARG A 109 11.32 9.95 -1.43
N ARG A 110 12.06 9.34 -2.37
CA ARG A 110 12.27 7.88 -2.48
C ARG A 110 13.50 7.40 -1.71
N LYS A 111 14.35 8.33 -1.27
CA LYS A 111 15.41 8.06 -0.29
C LYS A 111 14.80 7.61 1.03
N VAL A 112 15.62 7.07 1.92
CA VAL A 112 15.16 6.57 3.21
C VAL A 112 16.12 6.94 4.33
N CYS A 113 15.58 7.26 5.50
CA CYS A 113 16.33 7.41 6.72
C CYS A 113 16.21 6.14 7.56
N THR A 114 17.33 5.67 8.11
CA THR A 114 17.38 4.44 8.91
C THR A 114 17.41 4.72 10.40
N ASN A 115 17.21 3.68 11.21
CA ASN A 115 17.34 3.70 12.67
C ASN A 115 18.73 4.14 13.18
N HIS A 116 19.76 4.12 12.32
CA HIS A 116 21.10 4.64 12.61
C HIS A 116 21.28 6.11 12.20
N ASN A 117 20.21 6.81 11.82
CA ASN A 117 20.24 8.18 11.31
C ASN A 117 21.14 8.36 10.07
N VAL A 118 21.24 7.31 9.25
CA VAL A 118 21.96 7.31 7.98
C VAL A 118 20.95 7.30 6.83
N THR A 119 21.16 8.19 5.86
CA THR A 119 20.35 8.26 4.63
C THR A 119 20.88 7.28 3.59
N PHE A 120 19.99 6.44 3.05
CA PHE A 120 20.24 5.55 1.92
C PHE A 120 19.54 6.08 0.67
N GLY A 121 20.03 5.68 -0.51
CA GLY A 121 19.49 6.13 -1.79
C GLY A 121 18.09 5.60 -2.05
N SER A 122 17.78 4.40 -1.57
CA SER A 122 16.48 3.74 -1.70
C SER A 122 16.25 2.74 -0.58
N ASP A 123 15.00 2.27 -0.45
CA ASP A 123 14.65 1.12 0.39
C ASP A 123 15.37 -0.17 -0.04
N CYS A 124 15.55 -0.38 -1.36
CA CYS A 124 16.34 -1.48 -1.91
C CYS A 124 17.74 -1.55 -1.30
N GLU A 125 18.45 -0.42 -1.22
CA GLU A 125 19.81 -0.37 -0.67
C GLU A 125 19.86 -0.74 0.81
N VAL A 126 18.81 -0.39 1.59
CA VAL A 126 18.73 -0.77 3.01
C VAL A 126 18.58 -2.28 3.16
N TYR A 127 17.65 -2.88 2.42
CA TYR A 127 17.46 -4.32 2.47
C TYR A 127 18.65 -5.10 1.91
N GLN A 128 19.30 -4.57 0.88
CA GLN A 128 20.54 -5.11 0.34
C GLN A 128 21.66 -5.09 1.39
N ALA A 129 21.88 -3.96 2.05
CA ALA A 129 22.90 -3.82 3.09
C ALA A 129 22.64 -4.81 4.25
N ARG A 130 21.39 -4.92 4.69
CA ARG A 130 20.98 -5.92 5.68
C ARG A 130 21.30 -7.33 5.21
N CYS A 131 20.93 -7.68 3.98
CA CYS A 131 21.16 -9.01 3.42
C CYS A 131 22.66 -9.38 3.37
N PHE A 132 23.52 -8.44 2.98
CA PHE A 132 24.98 -8.65 2.96
C PHE A 132 25.52 -8.92 4.36
N CYS A 133 25.08 -8.17 5.36
CA CYS A 133 25.53 -8.36 6.74
C CYS A 133 24.97 -9.63 7.37
N ASP A 134 23.70 -9.97 7.12
CA ASP A 134 23.06 -11.22 7.57
C ASP A 134 23.74 -12.46 6.97
N SER A 135 24.23 -12.36 5.72
CA SER A 135 24.86 -13.46 5.00
C SER A 135 26.38 -13.56 5.23
N GLY A 136 26.98 -12.62 5.96
CA GLY A 136 28.44 -12.54 6.15
C GLY A 136 29.21 -12.23 4.86
N ASP A 137 28.59 -11.55 3.90
CA ASP A 137 29.22 -11.17 2.63
C ASP A 137 30.28 -10.07 2.90
N SER A 138 31.40 -10.15 2.17
CA SER A 138 32.45 -9.12 2.15
C SER A 138 31.94 -7.70 1.81
N ARG A 139 30.81 -7.59 1.12
CA ARG A 139 30.14 -6.32 0.78
C ARG A 139 29.42 -5.67 1.96
N CYS A 140 29.28 -6.35 3.10
CA CYS A 140 28.73 -5.75 4.31
C CYS A 140 29.61 -4.57 4.75
N ARG A 141 29.02 -3.37 4.84
CA ARG A 141 29.75 -2.16 5.23
C ARG A 141 30.18 -2.18 6.70
N SER A 142 29.29 -2.65 7.58
CA SER A 142 29.50 -2.67 9.03
C SER A 142 28.55 -3.67 9.69
N PRO A 143 28.98 -4.41 10.73
CA PRO A 143 28.10 -5.32 11.48
C PRO A 143 26.88 -4.64 12.10
N GLU A 144 26.93 -3.32 12.35
CA GLU A 144 25.79 -2.57 12.89
C GLU A 144 24.58 -2.55 11.93
N PHE A 145 24.81 -2.73 10.62
CA PHE A 145 23.74 -2.81 9.63
C PHE A 145 23.05 -4.18 9.56
N GLN A 146 23.41 -5.14 10.41
CA GLN A 146 22.69 -6.41 10.50
C GLN A 146 21.21 -6.21 10.92
N HIS A 147 20.95 -5.21 11.76
CA HIS A 147 19.60 -4.89 12.24
C HIS A 147 19.09 -3.54 11.71
N VAL A 148 19.65 -3.08 10.57
CA VAL A 148 19.20 -1.86 9.92
C VAL A 148 17.76 -2.00 9.45
N HIS A 149 16.96 -0.97 9.70
CA HIS A 149 15.61 -0.84 9.19
C HIS A 149 15.30 0.61 8.86
N ILE A 150 14.31 0.79 8.01
CA ILE A 150 13.83 2.11 7.59
C ILE A 150 13.01 2.71 8.73
N GLU A 151 13.38 3.91 9.15
CA GLU A 151 12.62 4.69 10.14
C GLU A 151 11.52 5.51 9.43
N TYR A 152 11.88 6.15 8.30
CA TYR A 152 10.94 6.88 7.44
C TYR A 152 11.48 7.09 6.02
N TYR A 153 10.57 7.41 5.10
CA TYR A 153 10.90 7.81 3.73
C TYR A 153 11.29 9.29 3.65
N GLY A 154 12.34 9.58 2.87
CA GLY A 154 13.01 10.86 2.76
C GLY A 154 14.44 10.85 3.31
N GLU A 155 15.14 11.96 3.15
CA GLU A 155 16.48 12.15 3.74
C GLU A 155 16.40 12.33 5.26
N CYS A 156 17.44 11.89 5.97
CA CYS A 156 17.52 12.06 7.42
C CYS A 156 17.53 13.54 7.78
N ARG A 157 16.64 13.92 8.69
CA ARG A 157 16.47 15.26 9.23
C ARG A 157 16.23 15.23 10.73
N GLN A 158 16.54 16.34 11.38
CA GLN A 158 16.22 16.52 12.79
C GLN A 158 14.70 16.64 12.95
N MET A 159 14.06 15.62 13.52
CA MET A 159 12.64 15.68 13.86
C MET A 159 12.44 16.43 15.18
N PRO A 160 11.38 17.25 15.29
CA PRO A 160 10.98 17.78 16.58
C PRO A 160 10.50 16.64 17.49
N SER A 161 10.67 16.81 18.81
CA SER A 161 10.06 15.93 19.79
C SER A 161 8.54 16.11 19.80
N CYS A 162 7.80 15.01 19.92
CA CYS A 162 6.35 15.05 20.08
C CYS A 162 5.99 15.74 21.39
N LYS A 163 5.25 16.84 21.32
CA LYS A 163 4.74 17.53 22.51
C LYS A 163 3.52 16.80 23.07
N GLU A 164 3.30 16.97 24.37
CA GLU A 164 2.14 16.38 25.04
C GLU A 164 0.80 16.88 24.46
N GLU A 165 0.71 18.16 24.12
CA GLU A 165 -0.47 18.75 23.47
C GLU A 165 -0.78 18.11 22.11
N ASP A 166 0.26 17.86 21.30
CA ASP A 166 0.13 17.24 19.99
C ASP A 166 -0.24 15.75 20.12
N LEU A 167 0.30 15.08 21.13
CA LEU A 167 0.05 13.66 21.39
C LEU A 167 -1.38 13.40 21.88
N ILE A 168 -1.93 14.28 22.73
CA ILE A 168 -3.32 14.18 23.22
C ILE A 168 -4.32 14.33 22.06
N ASP A 169 -4.01 15.18 21.08
CA ASP A 169 -4.85 15.42 19.91
C ASP A 169 -4.66 14.38 18.80
N PHE A 170 -3.52 13.68 18.80
CA PHE A 170 -3.14 12.72 17.77
C PHE A 170 -4.17 11.62 17.49
N PRO A 171 -4.77 10.93 18.50
CA PRO A 171 -5.77 9.89 18.26
C PRO A 171 -6.94 10.36 17.39
N ARG A 172 -7.43 11.58 17.66
CA ARG A 172 -8.54 12.18 16.90
C ARG A 172 -8.16 12.41 15.44
N ARG A 173 -6.99 13.00 15.19
CA ARG A 173 -6.48 13.24 13.84
C ARG A 173 -6.23 11.92 13.09
N MET A 174 -5.75 10.90 13.79
CA MET A 174 -5.52 9.57 13.23
C MET A 174 -6.83 8.91 12.80
N ARG A 175 -7.89 8.94 13.62
CA ARG A 175 -9.21 8.41 13.25
C ARG A 175 -9.80 9.12 12.02
N ASP A 176 -9.70 10.45 11.98
CA ASP A 176 -10.18 11.23 10.83
C ASP A 176 -9.37 10.92 9.57
N TRP A 177 -8.06 10.75 9.71
CA TRP A 177 -7.17 10.36 8.62
C TRP A 177 -7.55 8.98 8.07
N LEU A 178 -7.70 7.96 8.93
CA LEU A 178 -8.09 6.61 8.55
C LEU A 178 -9.39 6.58 7.75
N PHE A 179 -10.41 7.29 8.22
CA PHE A 179 -11.68 7.42 7.51
C PHE A 179 -11.51 8.04 6.11
N ASN A 180 -10.72 9.12 6.01
CA ASN A 180 -10.48 9.77 4.72
C ASN A 180 -9.69 8.87 3.76
N ILE A 181 -8.71 8.11 4.24
CA ILE A 181 -8.00 7.14 3.40
C ILE A 181 -8.96 6.05 2.90
N MET A 182 -9.81 5.51 3.78
CA MET A 182 -10.80 4.49 3.38
C MET A 182 -11.74 5.02 2.29
N ARG A 183 -12.23 6.26 2.44
CA ARG A 183 -13.06 6.94 1.43
C ARG A 183 -12.30 7.14 0.12
N ASP A 184 -11.08 7.67 0.18
CA ASP A 184 -10.28 7.94 -1.01
C ASP A 184 -9.95 6.65 -1.79
N LEU A 185 -9.69 5.54 -1.09
CA LEU A 185 -9.54 4.21 -1.71
C LEU A 185 -10.83 3.72 -2.37
N ALA A 186 -11.99 3.94 -1.73
CA ALA A 186 -13.28 3.59 -2.32
C ALA A 186 -13.56 4.41 -3.58
N ASP A 187 -13.29 5.72 -3.56
CA ASP A 187 -13.46 6.62 -4.72
C ASP A 187 -12.56 6.22 -5.90
N ARG A 188 -11.34 5.75 -5.61
CA ARG A 188 -10.40 5.24 -6.62
C ARG A 188 -10.68 3.80 -7.07
N HIS A 189 -11.68 3.14 -6.50
CA HIS A 189 -11.99 1.72 -6.75
C HIS A 189 -10.82 0.78 -6.38
N GLU A 190 -10.00 1.19 -5.41
CA GLU A 190 -8.87 0.43 -4.86
C GLU A 190 -9.24 -0.29 -3.56
N LEU A 191 -10.36 0.09 -2.93
CA LEU A 191 -10.87 -0.59 -1.74
C LEU A 191 -11.53 -1.93 -2.14
N PRO A 192 -11.13 -3.07 -1.56
CA PRO A 192 -11.75 -4.35 -1.82
C PRO A 192 -13.27 -4.33 -1.60
N SER A 193 -13.99 -5.10 -2.41
CA SER A 193 -15.45 -5.11 -2.46
C SER A 193 -16.12 -5.36 -1.10
N HIS A 194 -15.51 -6.23 -0.27
CA HIS A 194 -16.00 -6.56 1.07
C HIS A 194 -15.91 -5.39 2.05
N TYR A 195 -14.94 -4.49 1.88
CA TYR A 195 -14.82 -3.27 2.70
C TYR A 195 -15.68 -2.10 2.18
N LEU A 196 -16.16 -2.11 0.94
CA LEU A 196 -17.00 -1.04 0.39
C LEU A 196 -18.32 -0.87 1.17
N LYS A 197 -18.92 -1.96 1.65
CA LYS A 197 -20.13 -1.88 2.49
C LYS A 197 -19.84 -1.13 3.78
N MET A 198 -18.76 -1.50 4.45
CA MET A 198 -18.30 -0.91 5.70
C MET A 198 -17.99 0.59 5.51
N GLN A 199 -17.38 0.97 4.39
CA GLN A 199 -17.13 2.38 4.03
C GLN A 199 -18.43 3.18 3.86
N ARG A 200 -19.44 2.64 3.14
CA ARG A 200 -20.72 3.33 2.94
C ARG A 200 -21.51 3.52 4.24
N GLU A 201 -21.45 2.55 5.14
CA GLU A 201 -22.04 2.67 6.47
C GLU A 201 -21.34 3.76 7.30
N ALA A 202 -20.03 3.90 7.16
CA ALA A 202 -19.22 4.93 7.82
C ALA A 202 -19.55 6.35 7.34
N GLU A 203 -20.03 6.54 6.10
CA GLU A 203 -20.46 7.85 5.60
C GLU A 203 -21.81 8.30 6.15
N THR A 204 -22.70 7.35 6.47
CA THR A 204 -24.08 7.62 6.86
C THR A 204 -24.29 7.60 8.37
N ASN A 205 -23.46 6.86 9.11
CA ASN A 205 -23.52 6.75 10.55
C ASN A 205 -22.24 7.27 11.23
N MET A 206 -22.38 8.32 12.04
CA MET A 206 -21.26 8.96 12.73
C MET A 206 -20.58 8.08 13.78
N THR A 207 -21.27 7.13 14.41
CA THR A 207 -20.63 6.23 15.39
C THR A 207 -19.76 5.20 14.68
N LEU A 208 -20.29 4.59 13.61
CA LEU A 208 -19.57 3.65 12.78
C LEU A 208 -18.46 4.31 11.97
N ARG A 209 -18.53 5.62 11.74
CA ARG A 209 -17.58 6.37 10.90
C ARG A 209 -16.12 6.04 11.21
N TRP A 210 -15.76 6.15 12.48
CA TRP A 210 -14.39 5.91 12.90
C TRP A 210 -14.14 4.44 13.21
N THR A 211 -15.09 3.75 13.83
CA THR A 211 -14.99 2.33 14.17
C THR A 211 -14.75 1.46 12.94
N ASN A 212 -15.55 1.61 11.89
CA ASN A 212 -15.40 0.88 10.63
C ASN A 212 -14.03 1.15 9.99
N SER A 213 -13.59 2.41 9.95
CA SER A 213 -12.28 2.74 9.39
C SER A 213 -11.11 2.19 10.23
N ALA A 214 -11.28 2.11 11.55
CA ALA A 214 -10.29 1.57 12.46
C ALA A 214 -10.19 0.05 12.35
N ILE A 215 -11.32 -0.66 12.28
CA ILE A 215 -11.38 -2.11 12.07
C ILE A 215 -10.78 -2.46 10.71
N TRP A 216 -11.23 -1.80 9.63
CA TRP A 216 -10.69 -2.01 8.29
C TRP A 216 -9.17 -1.87 8.29
N LYS A 217 -8.65 -0.76 8.84
CA LYS A 217 -7.21 -0.54 8.79
C LYS A 217 -6.44 -1.57 9.63
N TRP A 218 -6.99 -1.98 10.77
CA TRP A 218 -6.37 -3.01 11.59
C TRP A 218 -6.33 -4.37 10.88
N CYS A 219 -7.44 -4.79 10.25
CA CYS A 219 -7.49 -6.01 9.43
C CYS A 219 -6.55 -5.93 8.20
N ASP A 220 -6.40 -4.74 7.61
CA ASP A 220 -5.47 -4.50 6.48
C ASP A 220 -4.00 -4.56 6.91
N LEU A 221 -3.71 -4.30 8.18
CA LEU A 221 -2.36 -4.39 8.75
C LEU A 221 -2.04 -5.79 9.29
N ASP A 222 -3.01 -6.50 9.87
CA ASP A 222 -2.88 -7.91 10.30
C ASP A 222 -2.73 -8.80 9.07
N GLY A 223 -1.48 -8.93 8.63
CA GLY A 223 -1.10 -9.54 7.36
C GLY A 223 -0.88 -11.04 7.51
N HIS A 224 0.19 -11.56 6.91
CA HIS A 224 0.55 -12.98 7.08
C HIS A 224 1.68 -13.14 8.11
N PRO A 225 1.50 -13.97 9.15
CA PRO A 225 0.30 -14.76 9.46
C PRO A 225 -0.83 -13.90 10.07
N HIS A 226 -2.08 -14.20 9.73
CA HIS A 226 -3.24 -13.57 10.37
C HIS A 226 -3.33 -14.11 11.80
N ASP A 227 -2.73 -13.40 12.75
CA ASP A 227 -2.60 -13.83 14.15
C ASP A 227 -3.46 -12.98 15.10
N ARG A 228 -4.35 -12.15 14.53
CA ARG A 228 -5.22 -11.21 15.24
C ARG A 228 -4.44 -10.24 16.11
N THR A 229 -3.23 -9.91 15.70
CA THR A 229 -2.40 -8.87 16.31
C THR A 229 -1.62 -8.14 15.23
N VAL A 230 -1.35 -6.86 15.43
CA VAL A 230 -0.51 -6.09 14.50
C VAL A 230 0.86 -5.90 15.11
N SER A 231 1.88 -6.51 14.50
CA SER A 231 3.28 -6.37 14.92
C SER A 231 3.89 -5.03 14.50
N ARG A 232 5.04 -4.69 15.09
CA ARG A 232 5.83 -3.51 14.66
C ARG A 232 6.19 -3.49 13.17
N HIS A 233 6.39 -4.67 12.56
CA HIS A 233 6.70 -4.76 11.13
C HIS A 233 5.46 -4.48 10.28
N GLU A 234 4.29 -4.91 10.73
CA GLU A 234 3.02 -4.66 10.05
C GLU A 234 2.56 -3.21 10.15
N LEU A 235 2.99 -2.46 11.18
CA LEU A 235 2.76 -1.01 11.25
C LEU A 235 3.58 -0.21 10.23
N PHE A 236 4.56 -0.82 9.56
CA PHE A 236 5.47 -0.13 8.64
C PHE A 236 4.75 0.71 7.56
N PRO A 237 3.69 0.23 6.89
CA PRO A 237 2.98 0.97 5.84
C PRO A 237 2.29 2.26 6.32
N ILE A 238 2.00 2.38 7.62
CA ILE A 238 1.46 3.63 8.20
C ILE A 238 2.55 4.46 8.87
N ARG A 239 3.53 3.82 9.52
CA ARG A 239 4.58 4.52 10.27
C ARG A 239 5.54 5.24 9.33
N ALA A 240 6.25 4.50 8.48
CA ALA A 240 7.39 5.05 7.74
C ALA A 240 7.00 6.14 6.73
N PRO A 241 5.87 6.05 6.00
CA PRO A 241 5.46 7.12 5.08
C PRO A 241 4.98 8.39 5.78
N LEU A 242 4.40 8.29 6.98
CA LEU A 242 3.83 9.43 7.70
C LEU A 242 4.79 10.05 8.71
N MET A 243 5.78 9.31 9.22
CA MET A 243 6.66 9.74 10.31
C MET A 243 7.39 11.06 10.01
N ALA A 244 7.75 11.32 8.74
CA ALA A 244 8.29 12.61 8.37
C ALA A 244 7.25 13.74 8.56
N LEU A 245 5.99 13.53 8.18
CA LEU A 245 4.94 14.56 8.27
C LEU A 245 4.37 14.70 9.68
N GLU A 246 4.33 13.60 10.43
CA GLU A 246 3.65 13.43 11.70
C GLU A 246 4.59 12.77 12.72
N HIS A 247 5.50 13.56 13.27
CA HIS A 247 6.53 13.10 14.23
C HIS A 247 5.98 12.43 15.51
N CYS A 248 4.69 12.60 15.82
CA CYS A 248 4.02 11.96 16.95
C CYS A 248 3.54 10.53 16.65
N ILE A 249 3.58 10.05 15.39
CA ILE A 249 3.07 8.72 15.05
C ILE A 249 3.81 7.60 15.77
N ALA A 250 5.13 7.69 15.90
CA ALA A 250 5.92 6.68 16.57
C ALA A 250 5.65 6.62 18.09
N PRO A 251 5.70 7.74 18.84
CA PRO A 251 5.25 7.77 20.23
C PRO A 251 3.81 7.29 20.44
N PHE A 252 2.89 7.69 19.56
CA PHE A 252 1.50 7.26 19.61
C PHE A 252 1.36 5.74 19.48
N LEU A 253 1.92 5.15 18.41
CA LEU A 253 1.85 3.70 18.17
C LEU A 253 2.53 2.90 19.29
N ASN A 254 3.64 3.39 19.84
CA ASN A 254 4.29 2.77 20.99
C ASN A 254 3.41 2.80 22.25
N ASN A 255 2.59 3.84 22.44
CA ASN A 255 1.67 3.93 23.57
C ASN A 255 0.40 3.08 23.38
N CYS A 256 0.11 2.62 22.15
CA CYS A 256 -1.00 1.71 21.91
C CYS A 256 -0.71 0.29 22.43
N ASP A 257 0.56 -0.13 22.46
CA ASP A 257 1.05 -1.38 23.03
C ASP A 257 1.07 -1.26 24.58
N ALA A 258 -0.06 -1.58 25.22
CA ALA A 258 -0.27 -1.27 26.63
C ALA A 258 0.43 -2.25 27.57
N ASP A 259 0.58 -3.51 27.13
CA ASP A 259 1.27 -4.56 27.88
C ASP A 259 2.74 -4.77 27.46
N ASN A 260 3.21 -4.01 26.47
CA ASN A 260 4.59 -4.01 25.94
C ASN A 260 5.02 -5.35 25.33
N ASP A 261 4.09 -6.09 24.74
CA ASP A 261 4.38 -7.36 24.05
C ASP A 261 4.84 -7.18 22.59
N HIS A 262 4.94 -5.93 22.13
CA HIS A 262 5.32 -5.52 20.76
C HIS A 262 4.31 -5.88 19.67
N LYS A 263 3.08 -6.19 20.08
CA LYS A 263 1.93 -6.42 19.24
C LYS A 263 0.82 -5.46 19.66
N ILE A 264 -0.14 -5.24 18.76
CA ILE A 264 -1.30 -4.39 19.03
C ILE A 264 -2.55 -5.19 18.69
N THR A 265 -3.32 -5.52 19.72
CA THR A 265 -4.64 -6.15 19.55
C THR A 265 -5.68 -5.15 19.06
N LEU A 266 -6.81 -5.62 18.51
CA LEU A 266 -7.90 -4.73 18.09
C LEU A 266 -8.43 -3.85 19.24
N LYS A 267 -8.45 -4.40 20.46
CA LYS A 267 -8.90 -3.66 21.66
C LYS A 267 -7.94 -2.54 22.02
N GLU A 268 -6.64 -2.82 22.01
CA GLU A 268 -5.61 -1.81 22.24
C GLU A 268 -5.63 -0.72 21.17
N TRP A 269 -5.74 -1.13 19.90
CA TRP A 269 -5.87 -0.21 18.78
C TRP A 269 -7.07 0.73 18.95
N GLY A 270 -8.24 0.17 19.27
CA GLY A 270 -9.45 0.92 19.51
C GLY A 270 -9.37 1.88 20.69
N LYS A 271 -8.85 1.41 21.83
CA LYS A 271 -8.63 2.22 23.02
C LYS A 271 -7.64 3.36 22.75
N CYS A 272 -6.56 3.07 22.02
CA CYS A 272 -5.57 4.07 21.60
C CYS A 272 -6.20 5.14 20.70
N LEU A 273 -7.13 4.72 19.84
CA LEU A 273 -7.99 5.59 19.06
C LEU A 273 -9.19 6.15 19.84
N GLN A 274 -9.31 5.98 21.16
CA GLN A 274 -10.43 6.52 21.95
C GLN A 274 -11.82 6.14 21.39
N LEU A 275 -11.95 4.91 20.91
CA LEU A 275 -13.21 4.32 20.46
C LEU A 275 -13.85 3.50 21.58
N ASP A 276 -15.17 3.30 21.49
CA ASP A 276 -15.88 2.41 22.40
C ASP A 276 -15.53 0.94 22.07
N GLU A 277 -15.22 0.16 23.10
CA GLU A 277 -14.88 -1.26 22.93
C GLU A 277 -16.07 -2.08 22.46
N ASP A 278 -17.30 -1.68 22.83
CA ASP A 278 -18.53 -2.39 22.46
C ASP A 278 -18.85 -2.28 20.96
N ASP A 279 -18.28 -1.28 20.28
CA ASP A 279 -18.44 -1.09 18.83
C ASP A 279 -17.36 -1.84 18.01
N LEU A 280 -16.33 -2.39 18.65
CA LEU A 280 -15.17 -3.00 18.00
C LEU A 280 -15.33 -4.51 17.83
N ASP A 281 -16.18 -4.89 16.88
CA ASP A 281 -16.29 -6.28 16.46
C ASP A 281 -15.13 -6.66 15.51
N ASP A 282 -14.40 -7.72 15.85
CA ASP A 282 -13.44 -8.36 14.94
C ASP A 282 -14.22 -9.04 13.80
N LYS A 283 -14.22 -8.38 12.64
CA LYS A 283 -14.86 -8.84 11.41
C LYS A 283 -13.84 -9.27 10.36
N CYS A 284 -12.56 -9.41 10.70
CA CYS A 284 -11.50 -9.62 9.71
C CYS A 284 -11.67 -10.95 8.95
N ASP A 285 -12.09 -12.02 9.64
CA ASP A 285 -12.34 -13.33 9.00
C ASP A 285 -13.53 -13.29 8.04
N GLU A 286 -14.64 -12.66 8.42
CA GLU A 286 -15.81 -12.48 7.52
C GLU A 286 -15.44 -11.70 6.25
N LEU A 287 -14.53 -10.72 6.41
CA LEU A 287 -14.02 -9.90 5.32
C LEU A 287 -13.06 -10.70 4.42
N ALA A 288 -12.21 -11.54 5.00
CA ALA A 288 -11.29 -12.43 4.27
C ALA A 288 -12.02 -13.55 3.51
N GLU A 289 -13.05 -14.16 4.11
CA GLU A 289 -13.90 -15.15 3.45
C GLU A 289 -14.65 -14.54 2.26
N ALA A 290 -15.20 -13.33 2.42
CA ALA A 290 -15.84 -12.59 1.33
C ALA A 290 -14.85 -12.22 0.20
N ALA A 291 -13.56 -12.07 0.49
CA ALA A 291 -12.52 -11.82 -0.50
C ALA A 291 -12.16 -13.06 -1.34
N ASN A 292 -12.34 -14.26 -0.78
CA ASN A 292 -12.03 -15.53 -1.46
C ASN A 292 -13.25 -16.13 -2.20
N ALA A 293 -14.44 -15.58 -1.99
CA ALA A 293 -15.70 -16.03 -2.59
C ALA A 293 -16.06 -15.29 -3.91
N GLN A 294 -15.19 -14.40 -4.39
CA GLN A 294 -15.33 -13.65 -5.66
C GLN A 294 -14.21 -14.02 -6.62
#